data_AF-A0A059LCC2-F1
#
_entry.id   AF-A0A059LCC2-F1
#
_cell.length_a   1.000
_cell.length_b   1.000
_cell.length_c   1.000
_cell.angle_alpha   90.00
_cell.angle_beta   90.00
_cell.angle_gamma   90.00
#
_symmetry.space_group_name_H-M   'P 1'
#
loop_
_entity.id
_entity.type
_entity.pdbx_description
1 polymer ?
#
loop_
_entity_poly.entity_id
_entity_poly.type
_entity_poly.pdbx_seq_one_letter_code
_entity_poly.pdbx_strand_id
1 'polypeptide(L)'
;MECSARRLLFVGEVFYYALRAVVHPMAPLYDAESGALRPLCARALRRIFLLCDTDGDGELSDAELNAFQVRCFNAPLQPEELAGVKQVVSERVPRGVSASGGLTLDGFLFLHALFIERSRLETTWAVLRRFGYGDDVRLREDVLGARGPWQHAPDQVAELTRAGRAFFEAAFERADAD
;
A
#
# COMPACT_ATOMS: atom_id res chain seq x y z
N MET A 1 -2.78 -28.88 -2.38
CA MET A 1 -3.58 -29.23 -1.18
C MET A 1 -4.43 -30.42 -1.56
N GLU A 2 -4.34 -31.52 -0.82
CA GLU A 2 -5.16 -32.70 -1.07
C GLU A 2 -6.38 -32.66 -0.12
N CYS A 3 -7.58 -32.54 -0.66
CA CYS A 3 -8.83 -32.54 0.11
C CYS A 3 -9.63 -33.81 -0.18
N SER A 4 -10.31 -34.35 0.83
CA SER A 4 -11.23 -35.48 0.65
C SER A 4 -12.55 -35.21 1.36
N ALA A 5 -13.57 -34.82 0.59
CA ALA A 5 -14.93 -34.66 1.08
C ALA A 5 -15.47 -35.98 1.69
N ARG A 6 -15.10 -37.13 1.12
CA ARG A 6 -15.49 -38.47 1.62
C ARG A 6 -14.88 -38.81 2.98
N ARG A 7 -13.65 -38.37 3.25
CA ARG A 7 -12.95 -38.60 4.53
C ARG A 7 -13.05 -37.41 5.49
N LEU A 8 -13.78 -36.35 5.11
CA LEU A 8 -13.84 -35.06 5.82
C LEU A 8 -12.45 -34.44 6.09
N LEU A 9 -11.46 -34.75 5.26
CA LEU A 9 -10.11 -34.22 5.39
C LEU A 9 -10.01 -32.86 4.70
N PHE A 10 -9.59 -31.85 5.47
CA PHE A 10 -9.29 -30.50 4.99
C PHE A 10 -10.45 -29.76 4.31
N VAL A 11 -11.69 -30.22 4.52
CA VAL A 11 -12.89 -29.61 3.92
C VAL A 11 -13.09 -28.17 4.44
N GLY A 12 -12.94 -27.94 5.74
CA GLY A 12 -13.05 -26.60 6.33
C GLY A 12 -11.96 -25.64 5.83
N GLU A 13 -10.75 -26.15 5.60
CA GLU A 13 -9.65 -25.37 5.02
C GLU A 13 -9.95 -25.00 3.57
N VAL A 14 -10.49 -25.92 2.76
CA VAL A 14 -10.92 -25.60 1.39
C VAL A 14 -11.93 -24.45 1.37
N PHE A 15 -12.94 -24.46 2.25
CA PHE A 15 -13.90 -23.36 2.35
C PHE A 15 -13.23 -22.05 2.81
N TYR A 16 -12.34 -22.13 3.79
CA TYR A 16 -11.59 -20.98 4.28
C TYR A 16 -10.71 -20.34 3.19
N TYR A 17 -9.96 -21.15 2.44
CA TYR A 17 -9.13 -20.67 1.33
C TYR A 17 -9.97 -20.18 0.14
N ALA A 18 -11.09 -20.82 -0.15
CA ALA A 18 -12.01 -20.37 -1.20
C ALA A 18 -12.61 -18.99 -0.86
N LEU A 19 -13.03 -18.77 0.39
CA LEU A 19 -13.52 -17.47 0.83
C LEU A 19 -12.42 -16.40 0.74
N ARG A 20 -11.20 -16.72 1.19
CA ARG A 20 -10.06 -15.79 1.08
C ARG A 20 -9.70 -15.47 -0.36
N ALA A 21 -9.80 -16.42 -1.29
CA ALA A 21 -9.54 -16.16 -2.71
C ALA A 21 -10.54 -15.18 -3.33
N VAL A 22 -11.78 -15.14 -2.82
CA VAL A 22 -12.80 -14.17 -3.22
C VAL A 22 -12.57 -12.82 -2.54
N VAL A 23 -12.26 -12.82 -1.24
CA VAL A 23 -12.07 -11.59 -0.46
C VAL A 23 -10.72 -10.91 -0.77
N HIS A 24 -9.70 -11.66 -1.17
CA HIS A 24 -8.34 -11.16 -1.42
C HIS A 24 -7.84 -11.70 -2.76
N PRO A 25 -8.41 -11.25 -3.89
CA PRO A 25 -8.06 -11.81 -5.18
C PRO A 25 -6.59 -11.50 -5.51
N MET A 26 -5.85 -12.51 -5.97
CA MET A 26 -4.46 -12.33 -6.41
C MET A 26 -4.38 -11.66 -7.79
N ALA A 27 -5.35 -11.98 -8.67
CA ALA A 27 -5.37 -11.58 -10.06
C ALA A 27 -5.15 -10.07 -10.33
N PRO A 28 -5.68 -9.11 -9.56
CA PRO A 28 -5.41 -7.69 -9.82
C PRO A 28 -4.06 -7.21 -9.26
N LEU A 29 -3.42 -7.96 -8.37
CA LEU A 29 -2.19 -7.55 -7.69
C LEU A 29 -0.93 -8.03 -8.40
N TYR A 30 -0.92 -9.30 -8.82
CA TYR A 30 0.31 -9.99 -9.21
C TYR A 30 0.08 -10.85 -10.45
N ASP A 31 1.11 -10.96 -11.26
CA ASP A 31 1.19 -11.87 -12.38
C ASP A 31 2.11 -13.03 -12.02
N ALA A 32 1.52 -14.20 -11.80
CA ALA A 32 2.22 -15.41 -11.41
C ALA A 32 3.12 -15.97 -12.52
N GLU A 33 2.83 -15.65 -13.80
CA GLU A 33 3.65 -16.10 -14.92
C GLU A 33 4.94 -15.28 -15.03
N SER A 34 4.82 -13.96 -14.89
CA SER A 34 5.99 -13.07 -14.95
C SER A 34 6.71 -12.92 -13.61
N GLY A 35 6.12 -13.39 -12.51
CA GLY A 35 6.67 -13.21 -11.17
C GLY A 35 6.74 -11.75 -10.73
N ALA A 36 5.76 -10.93 -11.11
CA ALA A 36 5.82 -9.47 -10.89
C ALA A 36 4.47 -8.86 -10.49
N LEU A 37 4.54 -7.72 -9.79
CA LEU A 37 3.36 -6.89 -9.52
C LEU A 37 2.77 -6.37 -10.83
N ARG A 38 1.44 -6.37 -10.92
CA ARG A 38 0.76 -5.76 -12.06
C ARG A 38 0.92 -4.25 -12.06
N PRO A 39 0.91 -3.59 -13.24
CA PRO A 39 1.14 -2.15 -13.33
C PRO A 39 0.22 -1.28 -12.46
N LEU A 40 -1.06 -1.66 -12.33
CA LEU A 40 -2.01 -0.94 -11.49
C LEU A 40 -1.67 -1.06 -10.00
N CYS A 41 -1.28 -2.25 -9.55
CA CYS A 41 -0.86 -2.49 -8.17
C CYS A 41 0.45 -1.75 -7.85
N ALA A 42 1.45 -1.85 -8.71
CA ALA A 42 2.71 -1.12 -8.55
C ALA A 42 2.48 0.41 -8.48
N ARG A 43 1.59 0.94 -9.33
CA ARG A 43 1.21 2.37 -9.28
C ARG A 43 0.48 2.75 -8.00
N ALA A 44 -0.44 1.90 -7.53
CA ALA A 44 -1.16 2.14 -6.29
C ALA A 44 -0.22 2.16 -5.07
N LEU A 45 0.69 1.18 -4.99
CA LEU A 45 1.71 1.07 -3.95
C LEU A 45 2.72 2.22 -4.01
N ARG A 46 3.13 2.66 -5.21
CA ARG A 46 3.97 3.86 -5.37
C ARG A 46 3.30 5.11 -4.80
N ARG A 47 1.99 5.30 -5.06
CA ARG A 47 1.26 6.41 -4.44
C ARG A 47 1.22 6.30 -2.92
N ILE A 48 1.07 5.08 -2.39
CA ILE A 48 1.08 4.86 -0.93
C ILE A 48 2.44 5.21 -0.34
N PHE A 49 3.53 4.77 -0.97
CA PHE A 49 4.89 5.12 -0.58
C PHE A 49 5.06 6.64 -0.46
N LEU A 50 4.69 7.40 -1.50
CA LEU A 50 4.77 8.86 -1.51
C LEU A 50 3.87 9.56 -0.48
N LEU A 51 2.82 8.89 0.02
CA LEU A 51 1.98 9.41 1.10
C LEU A 51 2.54 9.10 2.49
N CYS A 52 3.50 8.18 2.57
CA CYS A 52 4.17 7.75 3.79
C CYS A 52 5.54 8.41 3.97
N ASP A 53 6.18 8.76 2.86
CA ASP A 53 7.36 9.60 2.78
C ASP A 53 6.94 11.04 3.12
N THR A 54 7.10 11.41 4.39
CA THR A 54 6.58 12.64 4.97
C THR A 54 7.53 13.82 4.83
N ASP A 55 8.83 13.56 4.79
CA ASP A 55 9.87 14.56 4.54
C ASP A 55 10.26 14.66 3.06
N GLY A 56 9.86 13.68 2.23
CA GLY A 56 10.01 13.73 0.78
C GLY A 56 11.43 13.40 0.32
N ASP A 57 12.21 12.69 1.13
CA ASP A 57 13.60 12.37 0.84
C ASP A 57 13.75 11.16 -0.12
N GLY A 58 12.63 10.50 -0.46
CA GLY A 58 12.59 9.37 -1.38
C GLY A 58 12.87 8.02 -0.72
N GLU A 59 12.96 7.96 0.61
CA GLU A 59 13.04 6.75 1.42
C GLU A 59 11.97 6.75 2.52
N LEU A 60 11.77 5.61 3.17
CA LEU A 60 10.96 5.53 4.38
C LEU A 60 11.91 5.23 5.55
N SER A 61 12.06 6.22 6.41
CA SER A 61 12.80 6.12 7.67
C SER A 61 12.12 5.14 8.64
N ASP A 62 12.80 4.77 9.73
CA ASP A 62 12.23 3.91 10.78
C ASP A 62 10.95 4.51 11.38
N ALA A 63 10.94 5.83 11.55
CA ALA A 63 9.80 6.56 12.07
C ALA A 63 8.59 6.45 11.13
N GLU A 64 8.81 6.64 9.84
CA GLU A 64 7.74 6.57 8.81
C GLU A 64 7.24 5.15 8.59
N LEU A 65 8.14 4.17 8.59
CA LEU A 65 7.76 2.76 8.52
C LEU A 65 6.93 2.34 9.74
N ASN A 66 7.30 2.81 10.94
CA ASN A 66 6.51 2.55 12.13
C ASN A 66 5.15 3.27 12.08
N ALA A 67 5.10 4.53 11.62
CA ALA A 67 3.85 5.26 11.42
C ALA A 67 2.95 4.57 10.39
N PHE A 68 3.51 4.07 9.30
CA PHE A 68 2.83 3.26 8.29
C PHE A 68 2.24 1.98 8.89
N GLN A 69 3.00 1.27 9.72
CA GLN A 69 2.57 0.04 10.39
C GLN A 69 1.42 0.29 11.36
N VAL A 70 1.54 1.30 12.22
CA VAL A 70 0.47 1.69 13.13
C VAL A 70 -0.78 2.09 12.35
N ARG A 71 -0.64 2.83 11.24
CA ARG A 71 -1.75 3.24 10.40
C ARG A 71 -2.46 2.06 9.73
N CYS A 72 -1.73 1.05 9.26
CA CYS A 72 -2.27 -0.05 8.47
C CYS A 72 -2.73 -1.25 9.31
N PHE A 73 -2.03 -1.54 10.40
CA PHE A 73 -2.16 -2.78 11.15
C PHE A 73 -2.47 -2.57 12.64
N ASN A 74 -2.57 -1.31 13.10
CA ASN A 74 -2.82 -0.95 14.50
C ASN A 74 -1.78 -1.53 15.49
N ALA A 75 -0.57 -1.80 15.01
CA ALA A 75 0.54 -2.31 15.81
C ALA A 75 1.86 -1.68 15.33
N PRO A 76 2.77 -1.32 16.25
CA PRO A 76 4.12 -0.90 15.89
C PRO A 76 4.96 -2.09 15.44
N LEU A 77 5.97 -1.84 14.62
CA LEU A 77 6.93 -2.86 14.22
C LEU A 77 8.02 -2.97 15.30
N GLN A 78 8.38 -4.18 15.71
CA GLN A 78 9.51 -4.34 16.61
C GLN A 78 10.82 -3.99 15.87
N PRO A 79 11.80 -3.33 16.52
CA PRO A 79 13.06 -2.97 15.86
C PRO A 79 13.77 -4.15 15.19
N GLU A 80 13.70 -5.34 15.81
CA GLU A 80 14.29 -6.56 15.28
C GLU A 80 13.57 -7.06 14.01
N GLU A 81 12.24 -6.95 13.97
CA GLU A 81 11.44 -7.28 12.78
C GLU A 81 11.75 -6.31 11.64
N LEU A 82 11.88 -5.02 11.96
CA LEU A 82 12.25 -3.98 10.99
C LEU A 82 13.63 -4.25 10.39
N ALA A 83 14.62 -4.54 11.22
CA ALA A 83 15.97 -4.88 10.79
C ALA A 83 15.97 -6.12 9.90
N GLY A 84 15.23 -7.16 10.27
CA GLY A 84 15.08 -8.38 9.47
C GLY A 84 14.44 -8.12 8.10
N VAL A 85 13.41 -7.27 8.05
CA VAL A 85 12.78 -6.84 6.79
C VAL A 85 13.78 -6.12 5.89
N LYS A 86 14.53 -5.15 6.42
CA LYS A 86 15.55 -4.40 5.65
C LYS A 86 16.68 -5.29 5.16
N GLN A 87 17.12 -6.25 5.97
CA GLN A 87 18.13 -7.21 5.56
C GLN A 87 17.67 -8.06 4.37
N VAL A 88 16.44 -8.58 4.41
CA VAL A 88 15.88 -9.36 3.29
C VAL A 88 15.80 -8.52 2.01
N VAL A 89 15.47 -7.23 2.13
CA VAL A 89 15.43 -6.31 0.99
C VAL A 89 16.83 -6.05 0.44
N SER A 90 17.81 -5.75 1.29
CA SER A 90 19.16 -5.42 0.85
C SER A 90 19.87 -6.60 0.18
N GLU A 91 19.57 -7.83 0.60
CA GLU A 91 20.10 -9.06 -0.01
C GLU A 91 19.53 -9.34 -1.41
N ARG A 92 18.32 -8.84 -1.72
CA ARG A 92 17.57 -9.22 -2.93
C ARG A 92 17.42 -8.08 -3.93
N VAL A 93 17.42 -6.85 -3.46
CA VAL A 93 17.20 -5.65 -4.27
C VAL A 93 18.39 -4.72 -4.10
N PRO A 94 19.26 -4.59 -5.12
CA PRO A 94 20.31 -3.58 -5.11
C PRO A 94 19.70 -2.19 -4.92
N ARG A 95 20.15 -1.45 -3.89
CA ARG A 95 19.58 -0.14 -3.50
C ARG A 95 18.12 -0.18 -3.01
N GLY A 96 17.63 -1.35 -2.59
CA GLY A 96 16.32 -1.47 -1.93
C GLY A 96 16.29 -0.86 -0.51
N VAL A 97 17.47 -0.72 0.10
CA VAL A 97 17.71 0.04 1.33
C VAL A 97 18.80 1.06 1.03
N SER A 98 18.60 2.30 1.45
CA SER A 98 19.56 3.38 1.24
C SER A 98 20.76 3.28 2.18
N ALA A 99 21.76 4.15 1.97
CA ALA A 99 22.94 4.21 2.83
C ALA A 99 22.62 4.71 4.26
N SER A 100 21.60 5.56 4.41
CA SER A 100 21.05 6.02 5.70
C SER A 100 20.20 4.93 6.38
N GLY A 101 19.89 3.84 5.68
CA GLY A 101 19.10 2.73 6.19
C GLY A 101 17.61 2.87 5.91
N GLY A 102 17.15 3.91 5.20
CA GLY A 102 15.75 4.05 4.78
C GLY A 102 15.34 3.02 3.72
N LEU A 103 14.07 2.63 3.74
CA LEU A 103 13.52 1.72 2.73
C LEU A 103 13.15 2.50 1.47
N THR A 104 13.74 2.17 0.33
CA THR A 104 13.45 2.88 -0.93
C THR A 104 12.17 2.37 -1.58
N LEU A 105 11.66 3.09 -2.59
CA LEU A 105 10.49 2.68 -3.36
C LEU A 105 10.65 1.27 -3.95
N ASP A 106 11.82 0.94 -4.50
CA ASP A 106 12.10 -0.38 -5.08
C ASP A 106 12.05 -1.47 -4.01
N GLY A 107 12.61 -1.19 -2.83
CA GLY A 107 12.52 -2.08 -1.67
C GLY A 107 11.09 -2.29 -1.20
N PHE A 108 10.30 -1.22 -1.13
CA PHE A 108 8.89 -1.27 -0.74
C PHE A 108 8.03 -2.10 -1.71
N LEU A 109 8.21 -1.91 -3.02
CA LEU A 109 7.51 -2.70 -4.04
C LEU A 109 7.92 -4.17 -3.97
N PHE A 110 9.20 -4.47 -3.79
CA PHE A 110 9.69 -5.83 -3.62
C PHE A 110 9.09 -6.52 -2.39
N LEU A 111 8.97 -5.84 -1.24
CA LEU A 111 8.34 -6.43 -0.05
C LEU A 111 6.90 -6.85 -0.31
N HIS A 112 6.12 -6.01 -1.00
CA HIS A 112 4.75 -6.34 -1.36
C HIS A 112 4.66 -7.49 -2.35
N ALA A 113 5.57 -7.58 -3.32
CA ALA A 113 5.69 -8.75 -4.20
C ALA A 113 5.99 -10.02 -3.40
N LEU A 114 6.96 -9.95 -2.48
CA LEU A 114 7.37 -11.07 -1.63
C LEU A 114 6.25 -11.57 -0.71
N PHE A 115 5.43 -10.66 -0.17
CA PHE A 115 4.25 -11.07 0.62
C PHE A 115 3.25 -11.85 -0.23
N ILE A 116 3.04 -11.44 -1.49
CA ILE A 116 2.14 -12.12 -2.41
C ILE A 116 2.67 -13.51 -2.77
N GLU A 117 3.96 -13.62 -3.10
CA GLU A 117 4.63 -14.90 -3.37
C GLU A 117 4.52 -15.88 -2.21
N ARG A 118 4.63 -15.38 -0.97
CA ARG A 118 4.46 -16.17 0.25
C ARG A 118 3.00 -16.41 0.65
N SER A 119 2.05 -16.14 -0.24
CA SER A 119 0.61 -16.34 -0.01
C SER A 119 0.05 -15.53 1.16
N ARG A 120 0.63 -14.35 1.42
CA ARG A 120 0.19 -13.36 2.43
C ARG A 120 -0.44 -12.14 1.75
N LEU A 121 -1.40 -12.41 0.87
CA LEU A 121 -2.11 -11.40 0.06
C LEU A 121 -2.85 -10.37 0.94
N GLU A 122 -3.30 -10.80 2.11
CA GLU A 122 -4.06 -10.00 3.08
C GLU A 122 -3.28 -8.77 3.51
N THR A 123 -1.97 -8.90 3.68
CA THR A 123 -1.11 -7.79 4.11
C THR A 123 -1.14 -6.67 3.07
N THR A 124 -0.98 -7.02 1.78
CA THR A 124 -1.04 -6.04 0.68
C THR A 124 -2.45 -5.46 0.52
N TRP A 125 -3.49 -6.29 0.63
CA TRP A 125 -4.88 -5.83 0.56
C TRP A 125 -5.27 -4.91 1.71
N ALA A 126 -4.82 -5.19 2.93
CA ALA A 126 -5.07 -4.35 4.10
C ALA A 126 -4.50 -2.94 3.88
N VAL A 127 -3.27 -2.85 3.36
CA VAL A 127 -2.64 -1.58 2.99
C VAL A 127 -3.45 -0.88 1.91
N LEU A 128 -3.76 -1.53 0.78
CA LEU A 128 -4.55 -0.94 -0.30
C LEU A 128 -5.89 -0.39 0.21
N ARG A 129 -6.65 -1.17 0.96
CA ARG A 129 -7.95 -0.75 1.50
C ARG A 129 -7.84 0.39 2.50
N ARG A 130 -6.79 0.39 3.33
CA ARG A 130 -6.53 1.47 4.30
C ARG A 130 -6.27 2.81 3.62
N PHE A 131 -5.66 2.78 2.44
CA PHE A 131 -5.43 3.95 1.59
C PHE A 131 -6.55 4.23 0.60
N GLY A 132 -7.68 3.53 0.72
CA GLY A 132 -8.90 3.84 -0.01
C GLY A 132 -9.03 3.18 -1.37
N TYR A 133 -8.22 2.15 -1.66
CA TYR A 133 -8.39 1.37 -2.88
C TYR A 133 -9.50 0.31 -2.71
N GLY A 134 -10.22 0.04 -3.80
CA GLY A 134 -11.16 -1.07 -3.95
C GLY A 134 -10.48 -2.34 -4.46
N ASP A 135 -11.27 -3.40 -4.65
CA ASP A 135 -10.78 -4.70 -5.11
C ASP A 135 -10.34 -4.70 -6.59
N ASP A 136 -10.66 -3.64 -7.33
CA ASP A 136 -10.17 -3.36 -8.69
C ASP A 136 -8.86 -2.55 -8.69
N VAL A 137 -8.29 -2.27 -7.51
CA VAL A 137 -7.06 -1.49 -7.31
C VAL A 137 -7.21 -0.06 -7.83
N ARG A 138 -8.44 0.47 -7.82
CA ARG A 138 -8.73 1.89 -8.05
C ARG A 138 -9.13 2.56 -6.74
N LEU A 139 -8.88 3.85 -6.63
CA LEU A 139 -9.39 4.63 -5.49
C LEU A 139 -10.90 4.61 -5.55
N ARG A 140 -11.53 4.29 -4.42
CA ARG A 140 -12.98 4.26 -4.33
C ARG A 140 -13.54 5.69 -4.39
N GLU A 141 -14.72 5.84 -4.96
CA GLU A 141 -15.41 7.12 -5.11
C GLU A 141 -15.63 7.83 -3.76
N ASP A 142 -15.91 7.09 -2.68
CA ASP A 142 -16.05 7.64 -1.33
C ASP A 142 -14.78 8.38 -0.85
N VAL A 143 -13.62 7.95 -1.33
CA VAL A 143 -12.31 8.50 -0.95
C VAL A 143 -11.93 9.69 -1.82
N LEU A 144 -12.25 9.65 -3.12
CA LEU A 144 -11.99 10.74 -4.06
C LEU A 144 -12.89 11.95 -3.85
N GLY A 145 -14.01 11.75 -3.15
CA GLY A 145 -14.95 12.80 -2.83
C GLY A 145 -16.31 12.51 -3.43
N ALA A 146 -17.01 11.53 -2.85
CA ALA A 146 -18.46 11.49 -2.88
C ALA A 146 -19.07 12.56 -1.93
N ARG A 147 -18.47 13.75 -1.85
CA ARG A 147 -19.26 14.95 -1.59
C ARG A 147 -19.84 15.29 -2.95
N GLY A 148 -21.14 15.08 -3.11
CA GLY A 148 -21.86 15.41 -4.35
C GLY A 148 -21.60 16.86 -4.79
N PRO A 149 -22.20 17.31 -5.91
CA PRO A 149 -21.98 18.67 -6.40
C PRO A 149 -22.06 19.65 -5.23
N TRP A 150 -20.96 20.38 -5.00
CA TRP A 150 -20.84 21.37 -3.93
C TRP A 150 -22.10 22.23 -4.00
N GLN A 151 -22.97 22.15 -2.99
CA GLN A 151 -24.22 22.90 -3.01
C GLN A 151 -23.85 24.37 -2.80
N HIS A 152 -23.85 25.12 -3.89
CA HIS A 152 -23.68 26.56 -3.90
C HIS A 152 -24.82 27.17 -4.73
N ALA A 153 -25.27 28.35 -4.33
CA ALA A 153 -26.27 29.09 -5.10
C ALA A 153 -25.64 29.55 -6.44
N PRO A 154 -26.44 29.78 -7.51
CA PRO A 154 -25.91 30.17 -8.83
C PRO A 154 -25.06 31.44 -8.84
N ASP A 155 -25.18 32.27 -7.82
CA ASP A 155 -24.48 33.53 -7.61
C ASP A 155 -23.24 33.41 -6.69
N GLN A 156 -22.88 32.20 -6.25
CA GLN A 156 -21.72 31.95 -5.39
C GLN A 156 -20.50 31.46 -6.16
N VAL A 157 -19.31 31.78 -5.62
CA VAL A 157 -18.02 31.33 -6.13
C VAL A 157 -17.33 30.40 -5.13
N ALA A 158 -16.55 29.44 -5.63
CA ALA A 158 -15.76 28.53 -4.81
C ALA A 158 -14.29 28.97 -4.80
N GLU A 159 -13.76 29.25 -3.62
CA GLU A 159 -12.36 29.62 -3.41
C GLU A 159 -11.67 28.65 -2.45
N LEU A 160 -10.35 28.51 -2.60
CA LEU A 160 -9.55 27.79 -1.62
C LEU A 160 -9.60 28.52 -0.27
N THR A 161 -9.74 27.76 0.81
CA THR A 161 -9.56 28.31 2.15
C THR A 161 -8.09 28.66 2.38
N ARG A 162 -7.80 29.43 3.44
CA ARG A 162 -6.40 29.70 3.85
C ARG A 162 -5.60 28.40 4.06
N ALA A 163 -6.24 27.39 4.66
CA ALA A 163 -5.61 26.08 4.84
C ALA A 163 -5.38 25.34 3.51
N GLY A 164 -6.33 25.44 2.57
CA GLY A 164 -6.17 24.87 1.23
C GLY A 164 -5.01 25.51 0.48
N ARG A 165 -4.90 26.85 0.51
CA ARG A 165 -3.76 27.57 -0.08
C ARG A 165 -2.42 27.15 0.55
N ALA A 166 -2.33 27.15 1.88
CA ALA A 166 -1.13 26.73 2.60
C ALA A 166 -0.71 25.29 2.27
N PHE A 167 -1.67 24.38 2.08
CA PHE A 167 -1.39 23.02 1.63
C PHE A 167 -0.73 22.99 0.25
N PHE A 168 -1.27 23.75 -0.71
CA PHE A 168 -0.70 23.81 -2.06
C PHE A 168 0.64 24.55 -2.11
N GLU A 169 0.82 25.61 -1.32
CA GLU A 169 2.11 26.30 -1.16
C GLU A 169 3.17 25.32 -0.65
N ALA A 170 2.91 24.61 0.45
CA ALA A 170 3.84 23.61 0.97
C ALA A 170 4.08 22.44 0.00
N ALA A 171 3.07 22.04 -0.77
CA ALA A 171 3.22 21.01 -1.80
C ALA A 171 4.09 21.48 -2.97
N PHE A 172 3.98 22.75 -3.33
CA PHE A 172 4.81 23.38 -4.37
C PHE A 172 6.26 23.48 -3.91
N GLU A 173 6.53 24.04 -2.73
CA GLU A 173 7.89 24.19 -2.17
C GLU A 173 8.64 22.85 -2.07
N ARG A 174 7.94 21.74 -1.78
CA ARG A 174 8.56 20.40 -1.77
C ARG A 174 8.95 19.89 -3.17
N ALA A 175 8.26 20.33 -4.21
CA ALA A 175 8.48 19.88 -5.58
C ALA A 175 9.44 20.79 -6.37
N ASP A 176 9.61 22.04 -5.91
CA ASP A 176 10.45 23.08 -6.48
C ASP A 176 11.91 22.89 -6.02
N ALA A 177 12.55 21.83 -6.51
CA ALA A 177 13.90 21.43 -6.14
C ALA A 177 15.00 21.99 -7.07
N ASP A 178 14.67 23.00 -7.88
CA ASP A 178 15.54 23.70 -8.84
C ASP A 178 16.02 25.10 -8.40
#